data_AF-A0A242CIL8-F1
#
_entry.id   AF-A0A242CIL8-F1
#
_cell.length_a   1.000
_cell.length_b   1.000
_cell.length_c   1.000
_cell.angle_alpha   90.00
_cell.angle_beta   90.00
_cell.angle_gamma   90.00
#
_symmetry.space_group_name_H-M   'P 1'
#
loop_
_entity.id
_entity.type
_entity.pdbx_description
1 polymer ?
#
loop_
_entity_poly.entity_id
_entity_poly.type
_entity_poly.pdbx_seq_one_letter_code
_entity_poly.pdbx_strand_id
1 'polypeptide(L)' 'MIDTKALKEKILDLAMRGKLVEQDPIDEPVEQLLQKIKEEKEKLINEGKLKKEKAR' A
#
# COMPACT_ATOMS: atom_id res chain seq x y z
N MET A 1 14.14 -33.50 -7.79
CA MET A 1 13.93 -32.53 -8.89
C MET A 1 13.47 -31.23 -8.26
N ILE A 2 14.21 -30.13 -8.45
CA ILE A 2 13.73 -28.80 -8.03
C ILE A 2 12.66 -28.39 -9.03
N ASP A 3 11.46 -28.14 -8.53
CA ASP A 3 10.30 -27.79 -9.37
C ASP A 3 10.43 -26.34 -9.84
N THR A 4 11.16 -26.14 -10.95
CA THR A 4 11.54 -24.81 -11.46
C THR A 4 10.33 -23.94 -11.82
N LYS A 5 9.16 -24.54 -12.06
CA LYS A 5 7.91 -23.82 -12.31
C LYS A 5 7.38 -23.14 -11.04
N ALA A 6 7.30 -23.88 -9.94
CA ALA A 6 6.85 -23.36 -8.65
C ALA A 6 7.75 -22.23 -8.13
N LEU A 7 9.07 -22.31 -8.38
CA LEU A 7 10.00 -21.23 -8.03
C LEU A 7 9.72 -19.95 -8.81
N LYS A 8 9.46 -20.04 -10.12
CA LYS A 8 9.15 -18.88 -10.96
C LYS A 8 7.82 -18.22 -10.57
N GLU A 9 6.80 -19.03 -10.27
CA GLU A 9 5.52 -18.54 -9.78
C GLU A 9 5.67 -17.78 -8.46
N LYS A 10 6.45 -18.33 -7.52
CA LYS A 10 6.70 -17.67 -6.23
C LYS A 10 7.50 -16.38 -6.36
N ILE A 11 8.46 -16.31 -7.27
CA ILE A 11 9.21 -15.07 -7.57
C ILE A 11 8.27 -14.02 -8.17
N LEU A 12 7.38 -14.40 -9.10
CA LEU A 12 6.40 -13.49 -9.69
C LEU A 12 5.43 -12.94 -8.64
N ASP A 13 4.96 -13.78 -7.71
CA ASP A 13 4.10 -13.35 -6.61
C ASP A 13 4.79 -12.34 -5.68
N LEU A 14 6.07 -12.56 -5.37
CA LEU A 14 6.85 -11.63 -4.56
C LEU A 14 7.12 -10.32 -5.31
N ALA A 15 7.32 -10.37 -6.63
CA ALA A 15 7.47 -9.21 -7.51
C ALA A 15 6.21 -8.35 -7.51
N MET A 16 5.04 -8.97 -7.72
CA MET A 16 3.75 -8.27 -7.72
C MET A 16 3.46 -7.62 -6.36
N ARG A 17 3.93 -8.22 -5.26
CA ARG A 17 3.79 -7.68 -3.90
C ARG A 17 4.86 -6.63 -3.54
N GLY A 18 5.82 -6.36 -4.42
CA GLY A 18 6.92 -5.41 -4.16
C GLY A 18 7.94 -5.91 -3.13
N LYS A 19 7.97 -7.21 -2.82
CA LYS A 19 8.81 -7.81 -1.76
C LYS A 19 10.16 -8.33 -2.26
N LEU A 20 10.57 -7.95 -3.46
CA LEU A 20 11.86 -8.37 -4.04
C LEU A 20 13.05 -7.53 -3.56
N VAL A 21 12.79 -6.45 -2.83
CA VAL A 21 13.80 -5.56 -2.27
C VAL A 21 13.60 -5.52 -0.76
N GLU A 22 14.71 -5.44 -0.01
CA GLU A 22 14.70 -5.24 1.43
C GLU A 22 13.84 -4.03 1.77
N GLN A 23 12.88 -4.22 2.68
CA GLN A 23 12.06 -3.14 3.19
C GLN A 23 12.86 -2.42 4.28
N ASP A 24 12.81 -1.09 4.31
CA ASP A 24 13.47 -0.34 5.36
C ASP A 24 12.71 -0.58 6.68
N PRO A 25 13.34 -1.09 7.76
CA PRO A 25 12.67 -1.26 9.04
C PRO A 25 12.26 0.07 9.70
N ILE A 26 12.80 1.20 9.23
CA ILE A 26 12.46 2.55 9.66
C ILE A 26 11.29 3.13 8.85
N ASP A 27 10.87 2.46 7.76
CA ASP A 27 9.75 2.93 6.95
C ASP A 27 8.52 3.14 7.83
N GLU A 28 7.89 4.30 7.61
CA GLU A 28 6.69 4.67 8.32
C GLU A 28 5.64 3.56 8.16
N PRO A 29 5.10 3.01 9.27
CA PRO A 29 4.04 2.02 9.19
C PRO A 29 2.90 2.55 8.32
N VAL A 30 2.37 1.69 7.45
CA VAL A 30 1.24 2.04 6.57
C VAL A 30 0.09 2.67 7.35
N GLU A 31 -0.11 2.28 8.61
CA GLU A 31 -1.10 2.85 9.53
C GLU A 31 -0.92 4.36 9.76
N GLN A 32 0.31 4.84 9.95
CA GLN A 32 0.58 6.26 10.17
C GLN A 32 0.34 7.06 8.89
N LEU A 33 0.75 6.54 7.73
CA LEU A 33 0.44 7.14 6.44
C LEU A 33 -1.07 7.20 6.18
N LEU A 34 -1.81 6.14 6.50
CA LEU A 34 -3.28 6.10 6.37
C LEU A 34 -3.95 7.14 7.28
N GLN A 35 -3.43 7.34 8.48
CA GLN A 35 -3.92 8.37 9.39
C GLN A 35 -3.70 9.78 8.83
N LYS A 36 -2.50 10.07 8.31
CA LYS A 36 -2.20 11.34 7.63
C LYS A 36 -3.15 11.59 6.45
N ILE A 37 -3.37 10.57 5.61
CA ILE A 37 -4.28 10.66 4.45
C ILE A 37 -5.73 10.95 4.90
N LYS A 38 -6.20 10.32 5.98
CA LYS A 38 -7.55 10.59 6.52
C LYS A 38 -7.68 12.03 7.00
N GLU A 39 -6.72 12.51 7.78
CA GLU A 39 -6.72 13.89 8.30
C GLU A 39 -6.65 14.92 7.17
N GLU A 40 -5.80 14.68 6.17
CA GLU A 40 -5.67 15.55 5.00
C GLU A 40 -6.95 15.55 4.16
N LYS A 41 -7.55 14.38 3.95
CA LYS A 41 -8.84 14.24 3.25
C LYS A 41 -9.95 14.98 3.98
N GLU A 42 -10.03 14.89 5.30
CA GLU A 42 -11.00 15.65 6.11
C GLU A 42 -10.78 17.16 5.99
N LYS A 43 -9.53 17.63 6.03
CA LYS A 43 -9.20 19.05 5.78
C LYS A 43 -9.66 19.49 4.41
N LEU A 44 -9.38 18.72 3.36
CA LEU A 44 -9.78 19.06 1.98
C LEU A 44 -11.29 19.01 1.76
N ILE A 45 -12.01 18.16 2.50
CA ILE A 45 -13.48 18.15 2.54
C ILE A 45 -13.99 19.44 3.21
N ASN A 46 -13.39 19.86 4.33
CA ASN A 46 -13.76 21.08 5.03
C ASN A 46 -13.45 22.35 4.21
N GLU A 47 -12.35 22.33 3.45
CA GLU A 47 -11.99 23.39 2.49
C GLU A 47 -12.87 23.38 1.22
N GLY A 48 -13.77 22.40 1.06
CA GLY A 48 -14.67 22.29 -0.08
C GLY A 48 -14.01 21.83 -1.38
N LYS A 49 -12.73 21.45 -1.36
CA LYS A 49 -11.97 20.96 -2.51
C LYS A 49 -12.31 19.51 -2.86
N LEU A 50 -12.77 18.73 -1.88
CA LEU A 50 -13.16 17.33 -2.04
C LEU A 50 -14.61 17.09 -1.62
N LYS A 51 -15.35 16.32 -2.41
CA LYS A 51 -16.68 15.85 -2.03
C LYS A 51 -16.55 14.67 -1.06
N LYS A 52 -17.40 14.62 -0.04
CA LYS A 52 -17.49 13.47 0.86
C LYS A 52 -17.72 12.21 0.03
N GLU A 53 -16.99 11.15 0.36
CA GLU A 53 -17.18 9.84 -0.27
C GLU A 53 -18.63 9.40 -0.06
N LYS A 54 -19.28 8.98 -1.14
CA LYS A 54 -20.57 8.29 -1.03
C LYS A 54 -20.27 6.91 -0.47
N ALA A 55 -20.83 6.62 0.71
CA ALA A 55 -20.89 5.25 1.21
C ALA A 55 -21.55 4.39 0.11
N ARG A 56 -20.84 3.33 -0.30
CA ARG A 56 -21.31 2.39 -1.32
C ARG A 56 -22.01 1.22 -0.66
#